data_AF-A0A3B4GB45-F1
#
_entry.id   AF-A0A3B4GB45-F1
#
_cell.length_a   1.000
_cell.length_b   1.000
_cell.length_c   1.000
_cell.angle_alpha   90.00
_cell.angle_beta   90.00
_cell.angle_gamma   90.00
#
_symmetry.space_group_name_H-M   'P 1'
#
loop_
_entity.id
_entity.type
_entity.pdbx_description
1 polymer ?
#
loop_
_entity_poly.entity_id
_entity_poly.type
_entity_poly.pdbx_seq_one_letter_code
_entity_poly.pdbx_strand_id
1 'polypeptide(L)'
;MDTYERLTAEQMDEQRIQNVAYQYLCRLEEAKRWMEACLGEELPAPTELEEALRNGVILAKLGHRFAPSTVPQKKIYDPEQLRYQAVGLQFRHTDNINHWRNAMTALGLPAIFHPETTDVYDKKNMPRAVYCIHALSLYLYRLGLAPQIHDLYGKVKFTEEEINNMKLELDKYGIQMPAFNKIGGILANELSVDEAAVHAAVVAINEAVDQGDVGVTAVALRNPAALLTDLQEALMSVYQEILQRARRRKAERAAVAEDKDMYEEYLTQREIQDHISAVNVRAAVEQVDEALDVANELALLSALQLPCLALRGLRTDNGPWYLDQLTADRQQKAQNQGSVDPLEHEELQEGVTAANQEAQMVAALQSVNAALRGNDPRRTVSCLMTSDLQLPEVFPFAATFYHRELQLLQRQTAQGELQEEELFVAVEMLSAVVLINQGLEAGHLQQFSSSLVSSSAGYFETLAGVKQQVGRDLLTWNQLQEGIAAVNGSAQDEQQQLLAVSLINKAVMSGDPQRLISALLLPSCGVDEVSPANACKYLTLLSQARQIKAQVTVSRDPGAELWLADIQEAVRMANQQSQRALKCESQIHLPAQVTTPVQFLSMWVRNDQRLDRHRLCLMIFVIIATHLRRFVSDGGRL
;
A
#
# COMPACT_ATOMS: atom_id res chain seq x y z
N MET A 1 -24.91 -18.90 85.34
CA MET A 1 -24.02 -20.07 85.24
C MET A 1 -24.28 -20.66 83.88
N ASP A 2 -23.58 -20.16 82.85
CA ASP A 2 -23.63 -20.78 81.53
C ASP A 2 -22.71 -21.99 81.58
N THR A 3 -23.32 -23.16 81.44
CA THR A 3 -22.65 -24.44 81.27
C THR A 3 -21.81 -24.36 80.00
N TYR A 4 -20.49 -24.13 80.13
CA TYR A 4 -19.53 -24.54 79.11
C TYR A 4 -19.59 -26.08 79.04
N GLU A 5 -20.49 -26.60 78.22
CA GLU A 5 -20.43 -27.99 77.77
C GLU A 5 -19.03 -28.18 77.16
N ARG A 6 -18.21 -29.04 77.79
CA ARG A 6 -16.95 -29.48 77.20
C ARG A 6 -17.31 -30.24 75.93
N LEU A 7 -17.11 -29.61 74.78
CA LEU A 7 -17.16 -30.24 73.46
C LEU A 7 -16.38 -31.55 73.53
N THR A 8 -16.99 -32.65 73.08
CA THR A 8 -16.31 -33.94 73.01
C THR A 8 -15.14 -33.86 72.03
N ALA A 9 -14.17 -34.79 72.13
CA ALA A 9 -13.05 -34.84 71.19
C ALA A 9 -13.52 -34.91 69.73
N GLU A 10 -14.64 -35.60 69.48
CA GLU A 10 -15.30 -35.70 68.17
C GLU A 10 -15.91 -34.35 67.74
N GLN A 11 -16.61 -33.63 68.63
CA GLN A 11 -17.18 -32.31 68.32
C GLN A 11 -16.11 -31.23 68.07
N MET A 12 -14.98 -31.28 68.79
CA MET A 12 -13.85 -30.38 68.53
C MET A 12 -13.18 -30.67 67.19
N ASP A 13 -13.10 -31.94 66.79
CA ASP A 13 -12.55 -32.32 65.49
C ASP A 13 -13.51 -31.93 64.34
N GLU A 14 -14.82 -32.09 64.54
CA GLU A 14 -15.84 -31.63 63.59
C GLU A 14 -15.81 -30.12 63.37
N GLN A 15 -15.72 -29.32 64.45
CA GLN A 15 -15.59 -27.86 64.36
C GLN A 15 -14.27 -27.45 63.70
N ARG A 16 -13.18 -28.18 63.96
CA ARG A 16 -11.88 -27.93 63.33
C ARG A 16 -11.94 -28.18 61.83
N ILE A 17 -12.51 -29.30 61.39
CA ILE A 17 -12.66 -29.64 59.97
C ILE A 17 -13.58 -28.65 59.25
N GLN A 18 -14.66 -28.22 59.91
CA GLN A 18 -15.57 -27.21 59.37
C GLN A 18 -14.87 -25.85 59.15
N ASN A 19 -14.01 -25.44 60.10
CA ASN A 19 -13.19 -24.24 59.95
C ASN A 19 -12.15 -24.36 58.81
N VAL A 20 -11.55 -25.54 58.63
CA VAL A 20 -10.62 -25.83 57.53
C VAL A 20 -11.32 -25.73 56.16
N ALA A 21 -12.52 -26.30 56.03
CA ALA A 21 -13.32 -26.21 54.81
C ALA A 21 -13.71 -24.76 54.49
N TYR A 22 -14.13 -23.99 55.50
CA TYR A 22 -14.41 -22.56 55.34
C TYR A 22 -13.17 -21.76 54.91
N GLN A 23 -12.01 -22.00 55.55
CA GLN A 23 -10.75 -21.37 55.18
C GLN A 23 -10.37 -21.64 53.72
N TYR A 24 -10.53 -22.88 53.27
CA TYR A 24 -10.20 -23.26 51.90
C TYR A 24 -11.16 -22.63 50.88
N LEU A 25 -12.46 -22.57 51.17
CA LEU A 25 -13.43 -21.85 50.35
C LEU A 25 -13.09 -20.36 50.20
N CYS A 26 -12.63 -19.71 51.28
CA CYS A 26 -12.10 -18.35 51.17
C CYS A 26 -10.90 -18.29 50.22
N ARG A 27 -9.93 -19.21 50.31
CA ARG A 27 -8.76 -19.22 49.42
C ARG A 27 -9.12 -19.48 47.95
N LEU A 28 -10.16 -20.27 47.68
CA LEU A 28 -10.69 -20.48 46.33
C LEU A 28 -11.33 -19.21 45.78
N GLU A 29 -12.14 -18.52 46.58
CA GLU A 29 -12.76 -17.23 46.19
C GLU A 29 -11.70 -16.14 45.93
N GLU A 30 -10.64 -16.09 46.73
CA GLU A 30 -9.52 -15.17 46.53
C GLU A 30 -8.78 -15.46 45.22
N ALA A 31 -8.46 -16.73 44.97
CA ALA A 31 -7.81 -17.16 43.72
C ALA A 31 -8.68 -16.87 42.50
N LYS A 32 -10.00 -17.11 42.62
CA LYS A 32 -10.99 -16.77 41.58
C LYS A 32 -10.91 -15.30 41.22
N ARG A 33 -11.18 -14.39 42.16
CA ARG A 33 -11.23 -12.94 41.88
C ARG A 33 -9.93 -12.41 41.32
N TRP A 34 -8.80 -12.95 41.78
CA TRP A 34 -7.49 -12.56 41.26
C TRP A 34 -7.29 -13.02 39.80
N MET A 35 -7.66 -14.26 39.47
CA MET A 35 -7.61 -14.73 38.09
C MET A 35 -8.56 -13.97 37.16
N GLU A 36 -9.78 -13.64 37.63
CA GLU A 36 -10.74 -12.80 36.88
C GLU A 36 -10.15 -11.41 36.60
N ALA A 37 -9.52 -10.78 37.59
CA ALA A 37 -8.85 -9.48 37.43
C ALA A 37 -7.66 -9.53 36.45
N CYS A 38 -6.94 -10.66 36.37
CA CYS A 38 -5.81 -10.82 35.47
C CYS A 38 -6.23 -11.14 34.02
N LEU A 39 -7.32 -11.89 33.84
CA LEU A 39 -7.77 -12.40 32.54
C LEU A 39 -8.89 -11.56 31.91
N GLY A 40 -9.67 -10.82 32.70
CA GLY A 40 -10.84 -10.08 32.24
C GLY A 40 -12.03 -10.98 31.83
N GLU A 41 -12.06 -12.22 32.33
CA GLU A 41 -13.12 -13.22 32.07
C GLU A 41 -13.77 -13.62 33.42
N GLU A 42 -15.07 -13.89 33.42
CA GLU A 42 -15.80 -14.37 34.61
C GLU A 42 -15.57 -15.88 34.81
N LEU A 43 -15.24 -16.29 36.03
CA LEU A 43 -14.93 -17.67 36.42
C LEU A 43 -16.11 -18.30 37.21
N PRO A 44 -16.21 -19.65 37.22
CA PRO A 44 -17.29 -20.34 37.92
C PRO A 44 -17.25 -20.12 39.45
N ALA A 45 -18.28 -20.57 40.16
CA ALA A 45 -18.37 -20.42 41.61
C ALA A 45 -17.17 -21.11 42.33
N PRO A 46 -16.78 -20.68 43.54
CA PRO A 46 -15.66 -21.28 44.28
C PRO A 46 -15.77 -22.79 44.46
N THR A 47 -16.99 -23.30 44.59
CA THR A 47 -17.31 -24.72 44.71
C THR A 47 -17.06 -25.53 43.42
N GLU A 48 -17.11 -24.87 42.27
CA GLU A 48 -16.90 -25.48 40.94
C GLU A 48 -15.53 -25.13 40.35
N LEU A 49 -14.81 -24.18 40.97
CA LEU A 49 -13.53 -23.67 40.50
C LEU A 49 -12.49 -24.78 40.35
N GLU A 50 -12.43 -25.70 41.30
CA GLU A 50 -11.51 -26.84 41.24
C GLU A 50 -11.74 -27.68 39.98
N GLU A 51 -13.00 -27.96 39.64
CA GLU A 51 -13.35 -28.76 38.47
C GLU A 51 -13.04 -28.01 37.17
N ALA A 52 -13.24 -26.69 37.16
CA ALA A 52 -12.95 -25.84 36.01
C ALA A 52 -11.45 -25.73 35.71
N LEU A 53 -10.58 -25.83 36.71
CA LEU A 53 -9.13 -25.78 36.53
C LEU A 53 -8.54 -27.08 35.95
N ARG A 54 -9.27 -28.21 36.01
CA ARG A 54 -8.75 -29.54 35.63
C ARG A 54 -8.33 -29.66 34.16
N ASN A 55 -9.02 -28.95 33.26
CA ASN A 55 -8.69 -28.94 31.83
C ASN A 55 -7.48 -28.04 31.49
N GLY A 56 -6.96 -27.31 32.48
CA GLY A 56 -5.79 -26.45 32.37
C GLY A 56 -5.96 -25.21 31.49
N VAL A 57 -7.13 -24.96 30.87
CA VAL A 57 -7.32 -23.86 29.92
C VAL A 57 -7.13 -22.51 30.61
N ILE A 58 -7.76 -22.31 31.76
CA ILE A 58 -7.65 -21.08 32.56
C ILE A 58 -6.18 -20.87 33.00
N LEU A 59 -5.51 -21.94 33.44
CA LEU A 59 -4.11 -21.91 33.86
C LEU A 59 -3.17 -21.55 32.69
N ALA A 60 -3.42 -22.10 31.51
CA ALA A 60 -2.65 -21.79 30.31
C ALA A 60 -2.88 -20.35 29.82
N LYS A 61 -4.11 -19.83 29.90
CA LYS A 61 -4.41 -18.41 29.64
C LYS A 61 -3.67 -17.50 30.61
N LEU A 62 -3.63 -17.86 31.89
CA LEU A 62 -2.85 -17.14 32.90
C LEU A 62 -1.34 -17.17 32.58
N GLY A 63 -0.82 -18.33 32.18
CA GLY A 63 0.56 -18.48 31.72
C GLY A 63 0.86 -17.63 30.48
N HIS A 64 -0.06 -17.56 29.50
CA HIS A 64 0.07 -16.71 28.32
C HIS A 64 0.10 -15.22 28.68
N ARG A 65 -0.74 -14.79 29.64
CA ARG A 65 -0.83 -13.38 30.07
C ARG A 65 0.50 -12.83 30.57
N PHE A 66 1.24 -13.64 31.34
CA PHE A 66 2.49 -13.22 31.98
C PHE A 66 3.76 -13.71 31.24
N ALA A 67 3.69 -14.79 30.47
CA ALA A 67 4.80 -15.34 29.70
C ALA A 67 4.37 -15.72 28.26
N PRO A 68 3.99 -14.74 27.42
CA PRO A 68 3.44 -14.99 26.08
C PRO A 68 4.42 -15.67 25.12
N SER A 69 5.72 -15.47 25.32
CA SER A 69 6.80 -16.14 24.57
C SER A 69 6.89 -17.64 24.86
N THR A 70 6.57 -18.05 26.09
CA THR A 70 6.64 -19.45 26.54
C THR A 70 5.35 -20.20 26.25
N VAL A 71 4.20 -19.52 26.40
CA VAL A 71 2.87 -20.07 26.14
C VAL A 71 2.18 -19.24 25.06
N PRO A 72 2.40 -19.51 23.76
CA PRO A 72 1.65 -18.87 22.69
C PRO A 72 0.18 -19.27 22.75
N GLN A 73 -0.74 -18.32 22.59
CA GLN A 73 -2.19 -18.57 22.61
C GLN A 73 -2.62 -19.67 21.63
N LYS A 74 -1.98 -19.75 20.46
CA LYS A 74 -2.24 -20.77 19.43
C LYS A 74 -1.93 -22.21 19.87
N LYS A 75 -1.16 -22.41 20.93
CA LYS A 75 -0.80 -23.73 21.46
C LYS A 75 -1.75 -24.21 22.56
N ILE A 76 -2.61 -23.33 23.08
CA ILE A 76 -3.61 -23.70 24.10
C ILE A 76 -4.65 -24.60 23.43
N TYR A 77 -4.82 -25.80 23.98
CA TYR A 77 -5.81 -26.75 23.51
C TYR A 77 -7.19 -26.43 24.08
N ASP A 78 -8.21 -26.45 23.22
CA ASP A 78 -9.62 -26.18 23.60
C ASP A 78 -9.82 -24.81 24.30
N PRO A 79 -9.36 -23.69 23.70
CA PRO A 79 -9.36 -22.39 24.37
C PRO A 79 -10.77 -21.87 24.72
N GLU A 80 -11.80 -22.24 23.95
CA GLU A 80 -13.21 -21.95 24.22
C GLU A 80 -13.92 -23.02 25.07
N GLN A 81 -13.21 -24.07 25.49
CA GLN A 81 -13.75 -25.18 26.30
C GLN A 81 -14.95 -25.93 25.68
N LEU A 82 -15.20 -25.79 24.37
CA LEU A 82 -16.31 -26.43 23.67
C LEU A 82 -16.20 -27.96 23.71
N ARG A 83 -14.97 -28.50 23.62
CA ARG A 83 -14.77 -29.96 23.70
C ARG A 83 -14.92 -30.47 25.11
N TYR A 84 -14.44 -29.71 26.10
CA TYR A 84 -14.64 -30.01 27.50
C TYR A 84 -16.14 -30.07 27.85
N GLN A 85 -16.94 -29.12 27.38
CA GLN A 85 -18.40 -29.13 27.59
C GLN A 85 -19.11 -30.30 26.88
N ALA A 86 -18.63 -30.71 25.71
CA ALA A 86 -19.29 -31.76 24.91
C ALA A 86 -18.89 -33.20 25.32
N VAL A 87 -17.63 -33.42 25.67
CA VAL A 87 -17.05 -34.78 25.84
C VAL A 87 -16.35 -34.95 27.20
N GLY A 88 -16.21 -33.88 27.99
CA GLY A 88 -15.48 -33.89 29.25
C GLY A 88 -13.97 -33.83 29.07
N LEU A 89 -13.24 -34.25 30.10
CA LEU A 89 -11.78 -34.15 30.19
C LEU A 89 -11.09 -35.11 29.20
N GLN A 90 -10.15 -34.59 28.40
CA GLN A 90 -9.36 -35.35 27.44
C GLN A 90 -7.88 -35.29 27.82
N PHE A 91 -7.15 -36.37 27.55
CA PHE A 91 -5.71 -36.43 27.89
C PHE A 91 -4.92 -35.24 27.35
N ARG A 92 -5.27 -34.73 26.16
CA ARG A 92 -4.61 -33.55 25.57
C ARG A 92 -4.74 -32.27 26.41
N HIS A 93 -5.72 -32.17 27.31
CA HIS A 93 -5.81 -31.07 28.28
C HIS A 93 -4.61 -31.02 29.25
N THR A 94 -3.85 -32.11 29.41
CA THR A 94 -2.61 -32.08 30.21
C THR A 94 -1.56 -31.13 29.63
N ASP A 95 -1.58 -30.88 28.32
CA ASP A 95 -0.65 -29.95 27.66
C ASP A 95 -0.84 -28.53 28.18
N ASN A 96 -2.08 -28.11 28.42
CA ASN A 96 -2.40 -26.80 28.98
C ASN A 96 -1.79 -26.60 30.38
N ILE A 97 -1.86 -27.63 31.23
CA ILE A 97 -1.26 -27.62 32.57
C ILE A 97 0.27 -27.55 32.46
N ASN A 98 0.87 -28.31 31.54
CA ASN A 98 2.32 -28.27 31.31
C ASN A 98 2.78 -26.90 30.79
N HIS A 99 2.00 -26.27 29.91
CA HIS A 99 2.26 -24.90 29.46
C HIS A 99 2.29 -23.91 30.62
N TRP A 100 1.32 -23.98 31.52
CA TRP A 100 1.30 -23.15 32.73
C TRP A 100 2.51 -23.41 33.64
N ARG A 101 2.90 -24.68 33.87
CA ARG A 101 4.11 -25.02 34.65
C ARG A 101 5.40 -24.46 34.03
N ASN A 102 5.50 -24.53 32.71
CA ASN A 102 6.62 -23.93 31.98
C ASN A 102 6.63 -22.41 32.09
N ALA A 103 5.45 -21.76 32.06
CA ALA A 103 5.34 -20.32 32.28
C ALA A 103 5.83 -19.93 33.68
N MET A 104 5.43 -20.65 34.74
CA MET A 104 5.91 -20.37 36.11
C MET A 104 7.42 -20.51 36.24
N THR A 105 8.00 -21.52 35.58
CA THR A 105 9.45 -21.71 35.53
C THR A 105 10.14 -20.57 34.79
N ALA A 106 9.58 -20.12 33.66
CA ALA A 106 10.12 -18.99 32.90
C ALA A 106 10.00 -17.65 33.64
N LEU A 107 8.96 -17.49 34.47
CA LEU A 107 8.76 -16.34 35.33
C LEU A 107 9.70 -16.33 36.56
N GLY A 108 10.34 -17.47 36.88
CA GLY A 108 11.27 -17.59 38.00
C GLY A 108 10.63 -18.00 39.33
N LEU A 109 9.38 -18.49 39.33
CA LEU A 109 8.76 -19.00 40.56
C LEU A 109 9.51 -20.26 41.05
N PRO A 110 9.87 -20.36 42.35
CA PRO A 110 10.57 -21.54 42.87
C PRO A 110 9.77 -22.83 42.66
N ALA A 111 10.47 -23.89 42.23
CA ALA A 111 9.85 -25.18 41.91
C ALA A 111 9.12 -25.84 43.08
N ILE A 112 9.38 -25.40 44.33
CA ILE A 112 8.70 -25.88 45.54
C ILE A 112 7.18 -25.64 45.47
N PHE A 113 6.77 -24.55 44.79
CA PHE A 113 5.37 -24.14 44.69
C PHE A 113 4.66 -24.89 43.55
N HIS A 114 5.39 -25.44 42.58
CA HIS A 114 4.78 -26.04 41.39
C HIS A 114 4.00 -27.32 41.74
N PRO A 115 2.74 -27.45 41.28
CA PRO A 115 2.00 -28.70 41.36
C PRO A 115 2.48 -29.66 40.26
N GLU A 116 2.19 -30.94 40.43
CA GLU A 116 2.33 -31.95 39.38
C GLU A 116 1.12 -31.93 38.45
N THR A 117 1.29 -32.40 37.22
CA THR A 117 0.19 -32.43 36.23
C THR A 117 -0.98 -33.31 36.71
N THR A 118 -0.68 -34.38 37.44
CA THR A 118 -1.68 -35.26 38.06
C THR A 118 -2.40 -34.62 39.26
N ASP A 119 -1.79 -33.65 39.93
CA ASP A 119 -2.44 -32.94 41.06
C ASP A 119 -3.67 -32.18 40.57
N VAL A 120 -3.58 -31.61 39.35
CA VAL A 120 -4.64 -30.84 38.69
C VAL A 120 -5.55 -31.72 37.84
N TYR A 121 -4.99 -32.48 36.89
CA TYR A 121 -5.78 -33.23 35.90
C TYR A 121 -6.64 -34.33 36.55
N ASP A 122 -6.06 -35.13 37.44
CA ASP A 122 -6.76 -36.21 38.15
C ASP A 122 -7.46 -35.72 39.43
N LYS A 123 -7.43 -34.42 39.72
CA LYS A 123 -7.92 -33.81 40.99
C LYS A 123 -7.31 -34.51 42.24
N LYS A 124 -6.06 -34.99 42.15
CA LYS A 124 -5.39 -35.69 43.27
C LYS A 124 -4.97 -34.74 44.39
N ASN A 125 -4.60 -33.50 44.06
CA ASN A 125 -4.17 -32.50 45.03
C ASN A 125 -4.42 -31.07 44.51
N MET A 126 -5.69 -30.76 44.25
CA MET A 126 -6.09 -29.42 43.83
C MET A 126 -5.68 -28.30 44.81
N PRO A 127 -5.68 -28.50 46.15
CA PRO A 127 -5.19 -27.49 47.09
C PRO A 127 -3.75 -27.04 46.81
N ARG A 128 -2.89 -27.91 46.26
CA ARG A 128 -1.52 -27.54 45.85
C ARG A 128 -1.52 -26.61 44.64
N ALA A 129 -2.44 -26.79 43.70
CA ALA A 129 -2.58 -25.89 42.55
C ALA A 129 -3.07 -24.51 43.00
N VAL A 130 -4.05 -24.46 43.90
CA VAL A 130 -4.52 -23.22 44.52
C VAL A 130 -3.38 -22.54 45.29
N TYR A 131 -2.62 -23.29 46.09
CA TYR A 131 -1.43 -22.77 46.78
C TYR A 131 -0.40 -22.17 45.82
N CYS A 132 -0.16 -22.80 44.68
CA CYS A 132 0.71 -22.28 43.64
C CYS A 132 0.18 -20.98 43.03
N ILE A 133 -1.14 -20.85 42.83
CA ILE A 133 -1.77 -19.60 42.35
C ILE A 133 -1.56 -18.47 43.36
N HIS A 134 -1.70 -18.75 44.66
CA HIS A 134 -1.44 -17.77 45.73
C HIS A 134 0.04 -17.37 45.81
N ALA A 135 0.96 -18.30 45.60
CA ALA A 135 2.39 -17.99 45.53
C ALA A 135 2.73 -17.15 44.29
N LEU A 136 2.15 -17.52 43.14
CA LEU A 136 2.32 -16.80 41.88
C LEU A 136 1.75 -15.38 41.96
N SER A 137 0.58 -15.19 42.57
CA SER A 137 -0.04 -13.87 42.70
C SER A 137 0.82 -12.93 43.54
N LEU A 138 1.35 -13.41 44.67
CA LEU A 138 2.25 -12.63 45.52
C LEU A 138 3.56 -12.30 44.80
N TYR A 139 4.12 -13.25 44.05
CA TYR A 139 5.34 -13.06 43.27
C TYR A 139 5.16 -12.03 42.15
N LEU A 140 4.10 -12.15 41.36
CA LEU A 140 3.80 -11.21 40.27
C LEU A 140 3.44 -9.81 40.77
N TYR A 141 2.81 -9.70 41.94
CA TYR A 141 2.55 -8.43 42.60
C TYR A 141 3.85 -7.72 43.00
N ARG A 142 4.83 -8.45 43.57
CA ARG A 142 6.16 -7.89 43.90
C ARG A 142 6.93 -7.41 42.68
N LEU A 143 6.77 -8.08 41.54
CA LEU A 143 7.34 -7.66 40.26
C LEU A 143 6.57 -6.50 39.59
N GLY A 144 5.45 -6.05 40.18
CA GLY A 144 4.60 -5.01 39.60
C GLY A 144 3.88 -5.44 38.31
N LEU A 145 3.73 -6.75 38.08
CA LEU A 145 3.12 -7.31 36.86
C LEU A 145 1.62 -7.63 37.02
N ALA A 146 1.16 -7.87 38.24
CA ALA A 146 -0.22 -8.27 38.55
C ALA A 146 -0.78 -7.52 39.78
N PRO A 147 -2.11 -7.38 39.91
CA PRO A 147 -2.74 -6.81 41.11
C PRO A 147 -2.56 -7.74 42.32
N GLN A 148 -2.67 -7.16 43.52
CA GLN A 148 -2.58 -7.91 44.78
C GLN A 148 -3.80 -8.83 44.97
N ILE A 149 -3.56 -10.05 45.46
CA ILE A 149 -4.65 -10.93 45.92
C ILE A 149 -5.18 -10.43 47.28
N HIS A 150 -6.49 -10.30 47.41
CA HIS A 150 -7.12 -9.76 48.62
C HIS A 150 -7.35 -10.88 49.65
N ASP A 151 -7.16 -10.62 50.94
CA ASP A 151 -7.54 -11.56 52.00
C ASP A 151 -9.04 -11.38 52.34
N LEU A 152 -9.81 -12.42 52.04
CA LEU A 152 -11.27 -12.47 52.16
C LEU A 152 -11.74 -13.32 53.33
N TYR A 153 -10.81 -13.88 54.11
CA TYR A 153 -11.12 -14.63 55.32
C TYR A 153 -11.99 -13.81 56.28
N GLY A 154 -13.15 -14.35 56.66
CA GLY A 154 -14.11 -13.68 57.55
C GLY A 154 -14.95 -12.56 56.92
N LYS A 155 -14.69 -12.19 55.66
CA LYS A 155 -15.44 -11.16 54.92
C LYS A 155 -16.51 -11.76 54.00
N VAL A 156 -16.29 -13.00 53.54
CA VAL A 156 -17.21 -13.75 52.66
C VAL A 156 -17.96 -14.81 53.46
N LYS A 157 -19.26 -14.96 53.18
CA LYS A 157 -20.13 -15.98 53.80
C LYS A 157 -20.46 -17.04 52.76
N PHE A 158 -20.31 -18.30 53.14
CA PHE A 158 -20.74 -19.46 52.36
C PHE A 158 -21.92 -20.13 53.06
N THR A 159 -22.75 -20.84 52.30
CA THR A 159 -23.87 -21.62 52.83
C THR A 159 -23.35 -22.86 53.57
N GLU A 160 -24.17 -23.40 54.48
CA GLU A 160 -23.81 -24.61 55.22
C GLU A 160 -23.63 -25.82 54.29
N GLU A 161 -24.38 -25.88 53.19
CA GLU A 161 -24.27 -26.93 52.17
C GLU A 161 -22.90 -26.88 51.46
N GLU A 162 -22.41 -25.69 51.09
CA GLU A 162 -21.11 -25.53 50.45
C GLU A 162 -19.95 -25.89 51.37
N ILE A 163 -20.04 -25.50 52.65
CA ILE A 163 -19.04 -25.85 53.67
C ILE A 163 -19.04 -27.37 53.92
N ASN A 164 -20.21 -27.99 53.99
CA ASN A 164 -20.33 -29.45 54.19
C ASN A 164 -19.83 -30.24 52.97
N ASN A 165 -20.13 -29.78 51.75
CA ASN A 165 -19.62 -30.39 50.53
C ASN A 165 -18.09 -30.30 50.46
N MET A 166 -17.52 -29.13 50.76
CA MET A 166 -16.08 -28.95 50.79
C MET A 166 -15.41 -29.79 51.88
N LYS A 167 -16.03 -29.92 53.06
CA LYS A 167 -15.58 -30.82 54.13
C LYS A 167 -15.51 -32.27 53.64
N LEU A 168 -16.56 -32.77 52.99
CA LEU A 168 -16.60 -34.13 52.44
C LEU A 168 -15.55 -34.36 51.34
N GLU A 169 -15.26 -33.34 50.52
CA GLU A 169 -14.20 -33.43 49.51
C GLU A 169 -12.82 -33.48 50.16
N LEU A 170 -12.53 -32.62 51.15
CA LEU A 170 -11.26 -32.60 51.87
C LEU A 170 -10.99 -33.91 52.64
N ASP A 171 -12.02 -34.49 53.25
CA ASP A 171 -11.94 -35.76 53.99
C ASP A 171 -11.64 -36.96 53.07
N LYS A 172 -12.12 -36.97 51.82
CA LYS A 172 -11.89 -38.06 50.86
C LYS A 172 -10.42 -38.22 50.46
N TYR A 173 -9.67 -37.12 50.42
CA TYR A 173 -8.30 -37.14 49.93
C TYR A 173 -7.24 -37.16 51.04
N GLY A 174 -7.64 -36.94 52.31
CA GLY A 174 -6.72 -36.98 53.46
C GLY A 174 -5.55 -35.99 53.34
N ILE A 175 -5.73 -34.91 52.58
CA ILE A 175 -4.67 -33.97 52.23
C ILE A 175 -4.42 -33.01 53.40
N GLN A 176 -3.16 -32.87 53.80
CA GLN A 176 -2.77 -31.80 54.70
C GLN A 176 -2.81 -30.46 53.97
N MET A 177 -3.61 -29.51 54.46
CA MET A 177 -3.70 -28.18 53.88
C MET A 177 -2.33 -27.49 53.85
N PRO A 178 -1.91 -26.92 52.70
CA PRO A 178 -0.72 -26.09 52.61
C PRO A 178 -0.79 -24.88 53.55
N ALA A 179 0.35 -24.45 54.09
CA ALA A 179 0.42 -23.29 54.97
C ALA A 179 0.40 -21.97 54.16
N PHE A 180 -0.80 -21.51 53.76
CA PHE A 180 -0.99 -20.26 52.99
C PHE A 180 -0.42 -19.02 53.68
N ASN A 181 -0.45 -18.96 55.02
CA ASN A 181 0.10 -17.87 55.81
C ASN A 181 1.64 -17.79 55.82
N LYS A 182 2.34 -18.83 55.34
CA LYS A 182 3.81 -18.88 55.29
C LYS A 182 4.39 -18.61 53.90
N ILE A 183 3.54 -18.45 52.88
CA ILE A 183 3.95 -18.23 51.47
C ILE A 183 4.93 -17.04 51.36
N GLY A 184 4.57 -15.90 51.96
CA GLY A 184 5.40 -14.69 51.89
C GLY A 184 6.76 -14.81 52.56
N GLY A 185 6.87 -15.60 53.65
CA GLY A 185 8.13 -15.84 54.36
C GLY A 185 9.04 -16.83 53.64
N ILE A 186 8.47 -17.83 52.95
CA ILE A 186 9.22 -18.80 52.16
C ILE A 186 9.74 -18.16 50.86
N LEU A 187 8.90 -17.37 50.18
CA LEU A 187 9.32 -16.57 49.03
C LEU A 187 10.43 -15.58 49.43
N ALA A 188 10.25 -14.84 50.53
CA ALA A 188 11.28 -13.94 51.02
C ALA A 188 12.60 -14.67 51.31
N ASN A 189 12.60 -15.81 51.99
CA ASN A 189 13.84 -16.53 52.32
C ASN A 189 14.58 -17.09 51.10
N GLU A 190 13.89 -17.59 50.07
CA GLU A 190 14.54 -18.12 48.86
C GLU A 190 14.93 -17.04 47.83
N LEU A 191 14.32 -15.84 47.88
CA LEU A 191 14.63 -14.68 47.01
C LEU A 191 15.52 -13.62 47.70
N SER A 192 15.79 -13.75 49.01
CA SER A 192 16.17 -12.64 49.93
C SER A 192 17.46 -11.86 49.66
N VAL A 193 18.41 -12.35 48.87
CA VAL A 193 19.71 -11.66 48.81
C VAL A 193 19.68 -10.48 47.84
N ASP A 194 18.91 -10.55 46.75
CA ASP A 194 18.91 -9.51 45.70
C ASP A 194 17.70 -8.54 45.78
N GLU A 195 16.49 -8.97 46.16
CA GLU A 195 15.31 -8.08 46.21
C GLU A 195 15.41 -7.01 47.31
N ALA A 196 15.97 -7.36 48.48
CA ALA A 196 16.17 -6.40 49.57
C ALA A 196 17.22 -5.34 49.20
N ALA A 197 18.25 -5.73 48.44
CA ALA A 197 19.27 -4.81 47.94
C ALA A 197 18.69 -3.84 46.90
N VAL A 198 17.85 -4.33 45.99
CA VAL A 198 17.14 -3.49 45.00
C VAL A 198 16.21 -2.50 45.72
N HIS A 199 15.41 -2.98 46.68
CA HIS A 199 14.51 -2.11 47.41
C HIS A 199 15.25 -1.04 48.22
N ALA A 200 16.33 -1.41 48.91
CA ALA A 200 17.17 -0.46 49.64
C ALA A 200 17.83 0.57 48.71
N ALA A 201 18.26 0.16 47.51
CA ALA A 201 18.82 1.07 46.53
C ALA A 201 17.78 2.08 46.00
N VAL A 202 16.55 1.64 45.74
CA VAL A 202 15.45 2.51 45.30
C VAL A 202 15.06 3.51 46.39
N VAL A 203 14.99 3.08 47.64
CA VAL A 203 14.72 3.97 48.79
C VAL A 203 15.83 5.01 48.90
N ALA A 204 17.10 4.60 48.83
CA ALA A 204 18.24 5.52 48.88
C ALA A 204 18.22 6.55 47.73
N ILE A 205 17.79 6.16 46.52
CA ILE A 205 17.62 7.09 45.40
C ILE A 205 16.52 8.11 45.70
N ASN A 206 15.35 7.67 46.18
CA ASN A 206 14.25 8.59 46.51
C ASN A 206 14.65 9.58 47.61
N GLU A 207 15.34 9.12 48.67
CA GLU A 207 15.84 9.98 49.74
C GLU A 207 16.88 10.99 49.23
N ALA A 208 17.80 10.55 48.35
CA ALA A 208 18.78 11.44 47.75
C ALA A 208 18.11 12.51 46.86
N VAL A 209 17.12 12.12 46.07
CA VAL A 209 16.33 13.03 45.22
C VAL A 209 15.61 14.09 46.06
N ASP A 210 15.11 13.70 47.24
CA ASP A 210 14.44 14.61 48.17
C ASP A 210 15.38 15.63 48.80
N GLN A 211 16.60 15.21 49.12
CA GLN A 211 17.64 16.10 49.64
C GLN A 211 18.03 17.20 48.64
N GLY A 212 17.84 16.96 47.35
CA GLY A 212 18.08 17.98 46.32
C GLY A 212 19.54 18.11 45.89
N ASP A 213 20.45 17.31 46.45
CA ASP A 213 21.88 17.36 46.15
C ASP A 213 22.23 16.43 44.97
N VAL A 214 22.70 17.03 43.87
CA VAL A 214 23.09 16.31 42.64
C VAL A 214 24.19 15.28 42.91
N GLY A 215 25.14 15.58 43.80
CA GLY A 215 26.24 14.67 44.12
C GLY A 215 25.77 13.42 44.85
N VAL A 216 24.87 13.58 45.82
CA VAL A 216 24.29 12.47 46.58
C VAL A 216 23.39 11.61 45.69
N THR A 217 22.57 12.24 44.84
CA THR A 217 21.73 11.51 43.89
C THR A 217 22.54 10.76 42.85
N ALA A 218 23.62 11.35 42.33
CA ALA A 218 24.51 10.66 41.39
C ALA A 218 25.13 9.39 42.01
N VAL A 219 25.54 9.44 43.29
CA VAL A 219 26.05 8.26 44.01
C VAL A 219 24.96 7.21 44.19
N ALA A 220 23.73 7.62 44.54
CA ALA A 220 22.61 6.70 44.71
C ALA A 220 22.18 6.04 43.39
N LEU A 221 22.13 6.79 42.29
CA LEU A 221 21.80 6.27 40.95
C LEU A 221 22.84 5.28 40.43
N ARG A 222 24.13 5.48 40.74
CA ARG A 222 25.21 4.54 40.37
C ARG A 222 25.19 3.23 41.17
N ASN A 223 24.31 3.08 42.16
CA ASN A 223 24.25 1.87 42.96
C ASN A 223 23.92 0.67 42.05
N PRO A 224 24.81 -0.34 41.92
CA PRO A 224 24.56 -1.48 41.04
C PRO A 224 23.32 -2.29 41.45
N ALA A 225 22.96 -2.25 42.74
CA ALA A 225 21.74 -2.88 43.24
C ALA A 225 20.46 -2.19 42.73
N ALA A 226 20.52 -0.95 42.23
CA ALA A 226 19.35 -0.28 41.64
C ALA A 226 18.99 -0.82 40.24
N LEU A 227 19.89 -1.59 39.61
CA LEU A 227 19.71 -2.19 38.28
C LEU A 227 19.31 -1.17 37.21
N LEU A 228 19.80 0.07 37.33
CA LEU A 228 19.56 1.13 36.35
C LEU A 228 20.54 1.00 35.18
N THR A 229 20.08 1.36 33.99
CA THR A 229 20.82 1.28 32.72
C THR A 229 20.90 2.64 32.04
N ASP A 230 21.90 2.80 31.17
CA ASP A 230 22.11 3.99 30.33
C ASP A 230 22.29 5.32 31.09
N LEU A 231 22.86 5.28 32.30
CA LEU A 231 23.18 6.49 33.06
C LEU A 231 24.31 7.29 32.36
N GLN A 232 24.06 8.58 32.12
CA GLN A 232 25.05 9.50 31.56
C GLN A 232 25.50 10.53 32.59
N GLU A 233 26.81 10.63 32.79
CA GLU A 233 27.41 11.54 33.78
C GLU A 233 27.09 13.01 33.52
N ALA A 234 27.05 13.41 32.25
CA ALA A 234 26.73 14.77 31.85
C ALA A 234 25.29 15.19 32.19
N LEU A 235 24.38 14.22 32.39
CA LEU A 235 22.95 14.47 32.60
C LEU A 235 22.51 14.34 34.07
N MET A 236 23.45 14.11 35.00
CA MET A 236 23.12 13.88 36.43
C MET A 236 22.32 15.02 37.07
N SER A 237 22.64 16.28 36.73
CA SER A 237 21.87 17.44 37.21
C SER A 237 20.44 17.46 36.67
N VAL A 238 20.24 17.02 35.42
CA VAL A 238 18.93 16.96 34.77
C VAL A 238 18.10 15.80 35.32
N TYR A 239 18.71 14.63 35.54
CA TYR A 239 18.05 13.50 36.19
C TYR A 239 17.53 13.90 37.57
N GLN A 240 18.35 14.57 38.39
CA GLN A 240 17.95 15.05 39.70
C GLN A 240 16.71 15.94 39.63
N GLU A 241 16.68 16.92 38.73
CA GLU A 241 15.55 17.84 38.58
C GLU A 241 14.27 17.12 38.14
N ILE A 242 14.37 16.21 37.17
CA ILE A 242 13.21 15.47 36.65
C ILE A 242 12.67 14.47 37.66
N LEU A 243 13.53 13.70 38.32
CA LEU A 243 13.14 12.77 39.38
C LEU A 243 12.51 13.50 40.55
N GLN A 244 13.03 14.67 40.94
CA GLN A 244 12.44 15.46 42.02
C GLN A 244 11.03 15.96 41.65
N ARG A 245 10.83 16.41 40.42
CA ARG A 245 9.49 16.78 39.91
C ARG A 245 8.54 15.59 39.84
N ALA A 246 9.03 14.42 39.44
CA ALA A 246 8.24 13.20 39.40
C ALA A 246 7.80 12.77 40.81
N ARG A 247 8.74 12.77 41.76
CA ARG A 247 8.49 12.46 43.16
C ARG A 247 7.43 13.39 43.76
N ARG A 248 7.56 14.71 43.57
CA ARG A 248 6.56 15.69 44.07
C ARG A 248 5.16 15.40 43.53
N ARG A 249 5.04 15.16 42.22
CA ARG A 249 3.74 14.84 41.58
C ARG A 249 3.15 13.54 42.11
N LYS A 250 3.98 12.53 42.41
CA LYS A 250 3.52 11.26 42.98
C LYS A 250 3.04 11.44 44.43
N ALA A 251 3.79 12.15 45.25
CA ALA A 251 3.39 12.49 46.61
C ALA A 251 2.09 13.30 46.67
N GLU A 252 1.90 14.28 45.76
CA GLU A 252 0.65 15.05 45.65
C GLU A 252 -0.57 14.17 45.30
N ARG A 253 -0.38 13.16 44.43
CA ARG A 253 -1.45 12.21 44.07
C ARG A 253 -1.78 11.28 45.23
N ALA A 254 -0.77 10.77 45.93
CA ALA A 254 -0.95 9.90 47.09
C ALA A 254 -1.65 10.63 48.26
N ALA A 255 -1.43 11.94 48.42
CA ALA A 255 -2.07 12.75 49.46
C ALA A 255 -3.61 12.84 49.37
N VAL A 256 -4.21 12.45 48.24
CA VAL A 256 -5.67 12.46 48.01
C VAL A 256 -6.31 11.10 48.36
N ALA A 257 -5.53 10.04 48.55
CA ALA A 257 -6.03 8.71 48.93
C ALA A 257 -6.26 8.59 50.45
N GLU A 258 -7.38 7.98 50.86
CA GLU A 258 -7.79 7.91 52.28
C GLU A 258 -7.02 6.86 53.12
N ASP A 259 -6.28 5.95 52.47
CA ASP A 259 -5.48 4.90 53.14
C ASP A 259 -3.99 5.11 52.79
N LYS A 260 -3.17 5.44 53.79
CA LYS A 260 -1.77 5.84 53.59
C LYS A 260 -0.84 4.65 53.74
N ASP A 261 -0.22 4.21 52.63
CA ASP A 261 0.98 3.37 52.68
C ASP A 261 2.21 4.19 52.25
N MET A 262 3.28 4.14 53.05
CA MET A 262 4.51 4.92 52.87
C MET A 262 5.16 4.69 51.48
N TYR A 263 4.88 3.54 50.87
CA TYR A 263 5.42 3.15 49.58
C TYR A 263 4.66 3.72 48.38
N GLU A 264 3.49 4.34 48.57
CA GLU A 264 2.75 5.00 47.49
C GLU A 264 3.35 6.36 47.10
N GLU A 265 4.14 6.98 48.00
CA GLU A 265 4.79 8.29 47.77
C GLU A 265 6.13 8.17 47.03
N TYR A 266 6.80 7.02 47.08
CA TYR A 266 8.10 6.81 46.45
C TYR A 266 8.00 6.37 44.99
N LEU A 267 8.96 6.83 44.19
CA LEU A 267 9.16 6.32 42.84
C LEU A 267 9.69 4.88 42.91
N THR A 268 9.09 4.01 42.10
CA THR A 268 9.54 2.64 41.89
C THR A 268 10.79 2.61 41.00
N GLN A 269 11.53 1.49 41.02
CA GLN A 269 12.70 1.30 40.16
C GLN A 269 12.37 1.53 38.67
N ARG A 270 11.21 1.05 38.22
CA ARG A 270 10.72 1.23 36.86
C ARG A 270 10.46 2.69 36.52
N GLU A 271 9.75 3.43 37.37
CA GLU A 271 9.48 4.85 37.14
C GLU A 271 10.78 5.68 37.10
N ILE A 272 11.75 5.35 37.96
CA ILE A 272 13.07 5.98 37.94
C ILE A 272 13.78 5.71 36.59
N GLN A 273 13.79 4.47 36.13
CA GLN A 273 14.37 4.10 34.84
C GLN A 273 13.64 4.79 33.69
N ASP A 274 12.31 4.83 33.69
CA ASP A 274 11.51 5.48 32.64
C ASP A 274 11.83 6.98 32.54
N HIS A 275 12.01 7.66 33.68
CA HIS A 275 12.42 9.06 33.71
C HIS A 275 13.86 9.28 33.21
N ILE A 276 14.80 8.41 33.57
CA ILE A 276 16.19 8.47 33.08
C ILE A 276 16.21 8.26 31.56
N SER A 277 15.52 7.24 31.06
CA SER A 277 15.39 6.94 29.64
C SER A 277 14.78 8.12 28.88
N ALA A 278 13.73 8.76 29.42
CA ALA A 278 13.12 9.94 28.81
C ALA A 278 14.08 11.14 28.73
N VAL A 279 14.89 11.38 29.76
CA VAL A 279 15.91 12.43 29.75
C VAL A 279 17.00 12.12 28.72
N ASN A 280 17.43 10.85 28.61
CA ASN A 280 18.42 10.42 27.62
C ASN A 280 17.94 10.62 26.18
N VAL A 281 16.68 10.26 25.90
CA VAL A 281 16.07 10.48 24.59
C VAL A 281 16.02 11.97 24.28
N ARG A 282 15.55 12.79 25.22
CA ARG A 282 15.48 14.24 25.03
C ARG A 282 16.85 14.87 24.77
N ALA A 283 17.87 14.51 25.54
CA ALA A 283 19.22 15.02 25.34
C ALA A 283 19.83 14.58 24.00
N ALA A 284 19.51 13.37 23.54
CA ALA A 284 19.94 12.89 22.23
C ALA A 284 19.22 13.62 21.09
N VAL A 285 17.93 13.90 21.23
CA VAL A 285 17.16 14.74 20.29
C VAL A 285 17.74 16.16 20.23
N GLU A 286 18.09 16.75 21.37
CA GLU A 286 18.73 18.07 21.42
C GLU A 286 20.10 18.06 20.69
N GLN A 287 20.90 17.00 20.84
CA GLN A 287 22.15 16.85 20.07
C GLN A 287 21.91 16.72 18.56
N VAL A 288 20.83 16.04 18.15
CA VAL A 288 20.43 15.98 16.75
C VAL A 288 20.06 17.38 16.25
N ASP A 289 19.25 18.13 17.01
CA ASP A 289 18.83 19.49 16.65
C ASP A 289 20.03 20.45 16.50
N GLU A 290 20.98 20.40 17.45
CA GLU A 290 22.24 21.16 17.36
C GLU A 290 23.05 20.79 16.11
N ALA A 291 23.12 19.50 15.77
CA ALA A 291 23.83 19.04 14.58
C ALA A 291 23.15 19.51 13.28
N LEU A 292 21.81 19.55 13.24
CA LEU A 292 21.03 20.09 12.13
C LEU A 292 21.23 21.60 11.98
N ASP A 293 21.25 22.35 13.10
CA ASP A 293 21.48 23.80 13.09
C ASP A 293 22.83 24.20 12.48
N VAL A 294 23.88 23.44 12.78
CA VAL A 294 25.24 23.69 12.26
C VAL A 294 25.48 22.97 10.92
N ALA A 295 24.48 22.23 10.42
CA ALA A 295 24.57 21.39 9.22
C ALA A 295 25.78 20.43 9.22
N ASN A 296 26.04 19.79 10.37
CA ASN A 296 27.20 18.91 10.56
C ASN A 296 26.80 17.43 10.43
N GLU A 297 27.11 16.84 9.28
CA GLU A 297 26.81 15.44 8.97
C GLU A 297 27.40 14.43 9.97
N LEU A 298 28.67 14.60 10.37
CA LEU A 298 29.35 13.67 11.27
C LEU A 298 28.76 13.74 12.68
N ALA A 299 28.48 14.95 13.16
CA ALA A 299 27.82 15.14 14.45
C ALA A 299 26.41 14.55 14.44
N LEU A 300 25.65 14.77 13.35
CA LEU A 300 24.31 14.23 13.17
C LEU A 300 24.32 12.70 13.22
N LEU A 301 25.20 12.05 12.44
CA LEU A 301 25.33 10.60 12.46
C LEU A 301 25.69 10.07 13.84
N SER A 302 26.61 10.74 14.55
CA SER A 302 26.99 10.32 15.90
C SER A 302 25.83 10.42 16.89
N ALA A 303 24.99 11.45 16.78
CA ALA A 303 23.82 11.66 17.62
C ALA A 303 22.71 10.64 17.30
N LEU A 304 22.42 10.37 16.01
CA LEU A 304 21.43 9.38 15.58
C LEU A 304 21.83 7.94 15.99
N GLN A 305 23.12 7.66 16.15
CA GLN A 305 23.63 6.36 16.61
C GLN A 305 23.50 6.13 18.11
N LEU A 306 23.07 7.13 18.89
CA LEU A 306 22.94 6.98 20.34
C LEU A 306 21.92 5.87 20.68
N PRO A 307 22.29 4.87 21.51
CA PRO A 307 21.43 3.71 21.80
C PRO A 307 20.07 4.07 22.39
N CYS A 308 19.99 5.17 23.15
CA CYS A 308 18.74 5.64 23.75
C CYS A 308 17.68 6.05 22.72
N LEU A 309 18.09 6.48 21.51
CA LEU A 309 17.14 6.76 20.44
C LEU A 309 16.63 5.49 19.77
N ALA A 310 17.30 4.34 19.89
CA ALA A 310 16.85 3.05 19.36
C ALA A 310 16.35 3.11 17.89
N LEU A 311 16.94 3.97 17.06
CA LEU A 311 16.50 4.17 15.67
C LEU A 311 16.81 2.94 14.82
N ARG A 312 15.84 2.54 14.01
CA ARG A 312 15.92 1.36 13.15
C ARG A 312 16.35 1.76 11.74
N GLY A 313 17.21 0.93 11.16
CA GLY A 313 17.61 1.05 9.75
C GLY A 313 18.65 2.13 9.46
N LEU A 314 19.31 2.69 10.48
CA LEU A 314 20.36 3.69 10.29
C LEU A 314 21.56 3.09 9.51
N ARG A 315 21.98 3.77 8.45
CA ARG A 315 23.11 3.41 7.58
C ARG A 315 24.11 4.54 7.56
N THR A 316 25.36 4.26 7.90
CA THR A 316 26.43 5.28 7.96
C THR A 316 26.68 5.97 6.63
N ASP A 317 26.42 5.28 5.52
CA ASP A 317 26.66 5.79 4.17
C ASP A 317 25.58 6.79 3.73
N ASN A 318 24.46 6.87 4.45
CA ASN A 318 23.33 7.74 4.15
C ASN A 318 23.35 9.07 4.91
N GLY A 319 24.50 9.46 5.50
CA GLY A 319 24.67 10.71 6.24
C GLY A 319 24.09 11.95 5.56
N PRO A 320 24.42 12.21 4.28
CA PRO A 320 23.90 13.39 3.56
C PRO A 320 22.38 13.35 3.40
N TRP A 321 21.81 12.16 3.15
CA TRP A 321 20.37 11.97 3.03
C TRP A 321 19.63 12.26 4.34
N TYR A 322 20.19 11.83 5.47
CA TYR A 322 19.61 12.16 6.77
C TYR A 322 19.68 13.65 7.07
N LEU A 323 20.79 14.31 6.71
CA LEU A 323 20.94 15.74 6.91
C LEU A 323 19.90 16.53 6.11
N ASP A 324 19.75 16.23 4.82
CA ASP A 324 18.81 16.93 3.94
C ASP A 324 17.36 16.67 4.37
N GLN A 325 17.00 15.40 4.61
CA GLN A 325 15.63 15.02 4.98
C GLN A 325 15.22 15.60 6.34
N LEU A 326 16.04 15.43 7.39
CA LEU A 326 15.69 15.91 8.73
C LEU A 326 15.71 17.45 8.80
N THR A 327 16.56 18.11 8.00
CA THR A 327 16.51 19.57 7.88
C THR A 327 15.22 20.03 7.22
N ALA A 328 14.76 19.34 6.17
CA ALA A 328 13.48 19.62 5.53
C ALA A 328 12.29 19.39 6.47
N ASP A 329 12.28 18.26 7.20
CA ASP A 329 11.24 17.92 8.16
C ASP A 329 11.15 18.96 9.29
N ARG A 330 12.30 19.40 9.81
CA ARG A 330 12.39 20.47 10.82
C ARG A 330 11.84 21.80 10.30
N GLN A 331 12.18 22.17 9.06
CA GLN A 331 11.65 23.39 8.42
C GLN A 331 10.14 23.30 8.20
N GLN A 332 9.63 22.15 7.78
CA GLN A 332 8.20 21.91 7.59
C GLN A 332 7.45 21.99 8.92
N LYS A 333 7.99 21.40 9.99
CA LYS A 333 7.44 21.50 11.35
C LYS A 333 7.38 22.96 11.81
N ALA A 334 8.45 23.71 11.59
CA ALA A 334 8.50 25.12 11.95
C ALA A 334 7.46 25.96 11.20
N GLN A 335 7.19 25.66 9.93
CA GLN A 335 6.13 26.33 9.15
C GLN A 335 4.73 25.97 9.67
N ASN A 336 4.50 24.71 10.05
CA ASN A 336 3.20 24.22 10.51
C ASN A 336 2.86 24.73 11.92
N GLN A 337 3.84 24.79 12.82
CA GLN A 337 3.64 25.11 14.24
C GLN A 337 3.94 26.58 14.58
N GLY A 338 4.70 27.28 13.74
CA GLY A 338 5.10 28.66 13.97
C GLY A 338 6.24 28.83 14.99
N SER A 339 6.84 27.73 15.46
CA SER A 339 8.00 27.67 16.37
C SER A 339 9.06 26.74 15.81
N VAL A 340 10.34 27.06 16.02
CA VAL A 340 11.46 26.17 15.69
C VAL A 340 11.69 25.26 16.88
N ASP A 341 10.85 24.23 16.99
CA ASP A 341 11.00 23.19 18.01
C ASP A 341 11.77 21.98 17.42
N PRO A 342 12.60 21.28 18.23
CA PRO A 342 13.27 20.06 17.81
C PRO A 342 12.29 18.99 17.30
N LEU A 343 12.78 18.14 16.41
CA LEU A 343 12.04 16.95 15.97
C LEU A 343 11.85 15.98 17.14
N GLU A 344 10.67 15.39 17.24
CA GLU A 344 10.37 14.36 18.22
C GLU A 344 11.03 13.03 17.82
N HIS A 345 11.16 12.11 18.79
CA HIS A 345 11.77 10.81 18.56
C HIS A 345 11.08 10.01 17.42
N GLU A 346 9.75 10.06 17.34
CA GLU A 346 8.98 9.41 16.27
C GLU A 346 9.25 10.06 14.91
N GLU A 347 9.28 11.39 14.85
CA GLU A 347 9.59 12.16 13.63
C GLU A 347 11.02 11.87 13.13
N LEU A 348 12.00 11.69 14.03
CA LEU A 348 13.35 11.27 13.66
C LEU A 348 13.36 9.87 13.01
N GLN A 349 12.58 8.92 13.53
CA GLN A 349 12.48 7.58 12.95
C GLN A 349 11.81 7.60 11.57
N GLU A 350 10.80 8.45 11.39
CA GLU A 350 10.15 8.67 10.10
C GLU A 350 11.13 9.28 9.08
N GLY A 351 11.83 10.35 9.46
CA GLY A 351 12.82 11.01 8.62
C GLY A 351 13.99 10.08 8.22
N VAL A 352 14.51 9.27 9.16
CA VAL A 352 15.52 8.24 8.83
C VAL A 352 14.97 7.20 7.84
N THR A 353 13.69 6.82 7.99
CA THR A 353 13.06 5.86 7.07
C THR A 353 12.88 6.46 5.68
N ALA A 354 12.39 7.70 5.59
CA ALA A 354 12.20 8.43 4.34
C ALA A 354 13.54 8.64 3.60
N ALA A 355 14.56 9.14 4.30
CA ALA A 355 15.91 9.32 3.75
C ALA A 355 16.51 8.00 3.22
N ASN A 356 16.27 6.90 3.92
CA ASN A 356 16.71 5.58 3.47
C ASN A 356 15.98 5.09 2.22
N GLN A 357 14.69 5.39 2.08
CA GLN A 357 13.90 5.04 0.90
C GLN A 357 14.36 5.86 -0.30
N GLU A 358 14.54 7.17 -0.12
CA GLU A 358 15.03 8.07 -1.15
C GLU A 358 16.42 7.64 -1.67
N ALA A 359 17.36 7.36 -0.76
CA ALA A 359 18.68 6.86 -1.13
C ALA A 359 18.63 5.54 -1.92
N GLN A 360 17.70 4.64 -1.58
CA GLN A 360 17.49 3.38 -2.30
C GLN A 360 16.90 3.61 -3.69
N MET A 361 15.92 4.49 -3.80
CA MET A 361 15.29 4.86 -5.07
C MET A 361 16.32 5.47 -6.04
N VAL A 362 17.14 6.42 -5.57
CA VAL A 362 18.20 7.00 -6.40
C VAL A 362 19.24 5.97 -6.81
N ALA A 363 19.64 5.06 -5.93
CA ALA A 363 20.57 3.97 -6.28
C ALA A 363 19.97 2.99 -7.31
N ALA A 364 18.67 2.69 -7.21
CA ALA A 364 17.96 1.86 -8.17
C ALA A 364 17.85 2.55 -9.54
N LEU A 365 17.56 3.86 -9.57
CA LEU A 365 17.50 4.66 -10.79
C LEU A 365 18.88 4.72 -11.49
N GLN A 366 19.95 4.91 -10.71
CA GLN A 366 21.32 4.84 -11.21
C GLN A 366 21.64 3.46 -11.80
N SER A 367 21.16 2.40 -11.16
CA SER A 367 21.33 1.02 -11.64
C SER A 367 20.62 0.78 -12.97
N VAL A 368 19.39 1.30 -13.14
CA VAL A 368 18.66 1.27 -14.42
C VAL A 368 19.42 2.03 -15.49
N ASN A 369 19.83 3.27 -15.20
CA ASN A 369 20.58 4.11 -16.14
C ASN A 369 21.90 3.45 -16.56
N ALA A 370 22.62 2.81 -15.63
CA ALA A 370 23.82 2.05 -15.93
C ALA A 370 23.53 0.80 -16.79
N ALA A 371 22.42 0.09 -16.53
CA ALA A 371 22.01 -1.06 -17.33
C ALA A 371 21.66 -0.67 -18.78
N LEU A 372 21.01 0.48 -18.98
CA LEU A 372 20.66 1.02 -20.29
C LEU A 372 21.87 1.42 -21.16
N ARG A 373 22.99 1.80 -20.53
CA ARG A 373 24.26 2.03 -21.24
C ARG A 373 24.94 0.74 -21.69
N GLY A 374 24.61 -0.37 -21.05
CA GLY A 374 25.04 -1.70 -21.45
C GLY A 374 24.27 -2.24 -22.66
N ASN A 375 24.53 -3.51 -22.99
CA ASN A 375 23.83 -4.24 -24.06
C ASN A 375 23.10 -5.48 -23.51
N ASP A 376 22.68 -5.47 -22.24
CA ASP A 376 21.97 -6.59 -21.61
C ASP A 376 20.52 -6.20 -21.27
N PRO A 377 19.56 -6.55 -22.14
CA PRO A 377 18.15 -6.26 -21.91
C PRO A 377 17.56 -6.93 -20.67
N ARG A 378 18.07 -8.11 -20.30
CA ARG A 378 17.56 -8.85 -19.13
C ARG A 378 17.94 -8.14 -17.84
N ARG A 379 19.17 -7.61 -17.79
CA ARG A 379 19.62 -6.79 -16.68
C ARG A 379 18.78 -5.53 -16.55
N THR A 380 18.47 -4.84 -17.66
CA THR A 380 17.60 -3.65 -17.62
C THR A 380 16.25 -3.98 -17.02
N VAL A 381 15.54 -5.01 -17.50
CA VAL A 381 14.24 -5.36 -16.92
C VAL A 381 14.36 -5.81 -15.48
N SER A 382 15.39 -6.55 -15.11
CA SER A 382 15.62 -6.91 -13.71
C SER A 382 15.76 -5.68 -12.81
N CYS A 383 16.39 -4.60 -13.29
CA CYS A 383 16.45 -3.33 -12.58
C CYS A 383 15.12 -2.57 -12.59
N LEU A 384 14.33 -2.64 -13.66
CA LEU A 384 13.00 -2.01 -13.70
C LEU A 384 11.99 -2.70 -12.76
N MET A 385 12.18 -3.99 -12.46
CA MET A 385 11.31 -4.77 -11.59
C MET A 385 11.63 -4.61 -10.10
N THR A 386 12.63 -3.81 -9.71
CA THR A 386 12.91 -3.54 -8.30
C THR A 386 11.77 -2.72 -7.68
N SER A 387 11.34 -3.09 -6.47
CA SER A 387 10.28 -2.38 -5.73
C SER A 387 10.61 -0.93 -5.41
N ASP A 388 11.90 -0.59 -5.39
CA ASP A 388 12.41 0.69 -4.89
C ASP A 388 12.04 1.88 -5.79
N LEU A 389 11.72 1.63 -7.07
CA LEU A 389 11.36 2.67 -8.05
C LEU A 389 9.84 2.88 -8.21
N GLN A 390 9.02 2.08 -7.53
CA GLN A 390 7.55 2.14 -7.60
C GLN A 390 6.97 2.18 -9.04
N LEU A 391 7.68 1.54 -9.99
CA LEU A 391 7.29 1.56 -11.40
C LEU A 391 6.00 0.77 -11.68
N PRO A 392 5.28 1.09 -12.77
CA PRO A 392 4.16 0.26 -13.26
C PRO A 392 4.61 -1.17 -13.57
N GLU A 393 3.65 -2.07 -13.81
CA GLU A 393 3.96 -3.47 -14.14
C GLU A 393 4.88 -3.57 -15.36
N VAL A 394 6.02 -4.26 -15.18
CA VAL A 394 7.03 -4.49 -16.21
C VAL A 394 6.99 -5.96 -16.63
N PHE A 395 6.96 -6.20 -17.94
CA PHE A 395 6.80 -7.54 -18.50
C PHE A 395 8.14 -8.17 -18.93
N PRO A 396 8.63 -9.25 -18.28
CA PRO A 396 9.95 -9.84 -18.57
C PRO A 396 10.15 -10.31 -20.01
N PHE A 397 9.09 -10.76 -20.68
CA PHE A 397 9.19 -11.24 -22.07
C PHE A 397 9.52 -10.11 -23.06
N ALA A 398 9.22 -8.86 -22.72
CA ALA A 398 9.48 -7.68 -23.55
C ALA A 398 10.84 -7.01 -23.25
N ALA A 399 11.78 -7.74 -22.65
CA ALA A 399 13.04 -7.15 -22.19
C ALA A 399 13.84 -6.42 -23.27
N THR A 400 13.94 -7.00 -24.47
CA THR A 400 14.61 -6.39 -25.63
C THR A 400 13.96 -5.07 -26.04
N PHE A 401 12.63 -4.99 -25.93
CA PHE A 401 11.86 -3.80 -26.28
C PHE A 401 12.04 -2.68 -25.26
N TYR A 402 11.85 -2.96 -23.96
CA TYR A 402 12.11 -1.96 -22.91
C TYR A 402 13.53 -1.40 -23.00
N HIS A 403 14.54 -2.28 -23.12
CA HIS A 403 15.93 -1.85 -23.20
C HIS A 403 16.18 -0.93 -24.40
N ARG A 404 15.68 -1.29 -25.58
CA ARG A 404 15.89 -0.51 -26.81
C ARG A 404 15.21 0.85 -26.72
N GLU A 405 13.92 0.89 -26.36
CA GLU A 405 13.14 2.13 -26.37
C GLU A 405 13.60 3.09 -25.26
N LEU A 406 13.86 2.58 -24.04
CA LEU A 406 14.41 3.40 -22.96
C LEU A 406 15.83 3.89 -23.27
N GLN A 407 16.66 3.09 -23.95
CA GLN A 407 17.99 3.54 -24.37
C GLN A 407 17.91 4.67 -25.42
N LEU A 408 16.91 4.64 -26.32
CA LEU A 408 16.68 5.73 -27.26
C LEU A 408 16.29 7.02 -26.52
N LEU A 409 15.42 6.93 -25.51
CA LEU A 409 15.04 8.05 -24.66
C LEU A 409 16.25 8.60 -23.87
N GLN A 410 17.04 7.72 -23.25
CA GLN A 410 18.25 8.11 -22.50
C GLN A 410 19.26 8.87 -23.38
N ARG A 411 19.36 8.55 -24.68
CA ARG A 411 20.25 9.26 -25.60
C ARG A 411 19.73 10.62 -26.04
N GLN A 412 18.44 10.88 -25.86
CA GLN A 412 17.80 12.15 -26.22
C GLN A 412 17.82 13.14 -25.05
N THR A 413 17.99 12.67 -23.81
CA THR A 413 18.11 13.57 -22.65
C THR A 413 19.46 14.29 -22.65
N ALA A 414 19.46 15.56 -22.25
CA ALA A 414 20.65 16.42 -22.29
C ALA A 414 21.78 15.92 -21.37
N GLN A 415 21.43 15.22 -20.29
CA GLN A 415 22.37 14.69 -19.29
C GLN A 415 22.78 13.23 -19.57
N GLY A 416 22.17 12.56 -20.56
CA GLY A 416 22.44 11.15 -20.85
C GLY A 416 21.98 10.21 -19.73
N GLU A 417 21.00 10.64 -18.94
CA GLU A 417 20.36 9.92 -17.84
C GLU A 417 18.86 10.17 -17.90
N LEU A 418 18.07 9.14 -17.59
CA LEU A 418 16.64 9.24 -17.39
C LEU A 418 16.38 9.60 -15.93
N GLN A 419 15.56 10.62 -15.70
CA GLN A 419 15.05 10.98 -14.38
C GLN A 419 13.91 10.05 -13.97
N GLU A 420 13.52 10.10 -12.69
CA GLU A 420 12.45 9.25 -12.13
C GLU A 420 11.12 9.40 -12.91
N GLU A 421 10.62 10.64 -13.05
CA GLU A 421 9.36 10.91 -13.75
C GLU A 421 9.40 10.46 -15.22
N GLU A 422 10.52 10.71 -15.90
CA GLU A 422 10.73 10.30 -17.29
C GLU A 422 10.70 8.77 -17.42
N LEU A 423 11.36 8.07 -16.48
CA LEU A 423 11.39 6.62 -16.45
C LEU A 423 10.00 6.05 -16.16
N PHE A 424 9.27 6.61 -15.20
CA PHE A 424 7.93 6.17 -14.85
C PHE A 424 6.98 6.26 -16.05
N VAL A 425 6.89 7.44 -16.67
CA VAL A 425 6.03 7.67 -17.84
C VAL A 425 6.44 6.78 -19.00
N ALA A 426 7.74 6.65 -19.26
CA ALA A 426 8.22 5.79 -20.33
C ALA A 426 7.85 4.31 -20.09
N VAL A 427 8.04 3.79 -18.88
CA VAL A 427 7.66 2.41 -18.54
C VAL A 427 6.16 2.21 -18.65
N GLU A 428 5.33 3.15 -18.17
CA GLU A 428 3.87 3.09 -18.30
C GLU A 428 3.45 2.98 -19.78
N MET A 429 3.95 3.88 -20.62
CA MET A 429 3.65 3.90 -22.04
C MET A 429 4.13 2.64 -22.75
N LEU A 430 5.36 2.19 -22.47
CA LEU A 430 5.93 0.99 -23.09
C LEU A 430 5.19 -0.28 -22.64
N SER A 431 4.79 -0.38 -21.37
CA SER A 431 3.97 -1.48 -20.87
C SER A 431 2.60 -1.55 -21.56
N ALA A 432 1.96 -0.41 -21.83
CA ALA A 432 0.72 -0.38 -22.61
C ALA A 432 0.94 -0.90 -24.05
N VAL A 433 2.05 -0.51 -24.69
CA VAL A 433 2.44 -1.01 -26.03
C VAL A 433 2.67 -2.52 -26.00
N VAL A 434 3.31 -3.04 -24.95
CA VAL A 434 3.55 -4.47 -24.77
C VAL A 434 2.23 -5.25 -24.67
N LEU A 435 1.26 -4.75 -23.90
CA LEU A 435 -0.07 -5.37 -23.76
C LEU A 435 -0.86 -5.37 -25.09
N ILE A 436 -0.82 -4.27 -25.84
CA ILE A 436 -1.45 -4.19 -27.17
C ILE A 436 -0.84 -5.23 -28.12
N ASN A 437 0.50 -5.34 -28.14
CA ASN A 437 1.19 -6.33 -28.95
C ASN A 437 0.80 -7.77 -28.56
N GLN A 438 0.69 -8.05 -27.27
CA GLN A 438 0.26 -9.36 -26.78
C GLN A 438 -1.18 -9.69 -27.23
N GLY A 439 -2.09 -8.72 -27.16
CA GLY A 439 -3.46 -8.87 -27.67
C GLY A 439 -3.52 -9.13 -29.18
N LEU A 440 -2.66 -8.46 -29.95
CA LEU A 440 -2.52 -8.68 -31.40
C LEU A 440 -1.97 -10.08 -31.72
N GLU A 441 -0.92 -10.53 -31.03
CA GLU A 441 -0.31 -11.85 -31.25
C GLU A 441 -1.26 -13.00 -30.90
N ALA A 442 -2.04 -12.85 -29.83
CA ALA A 442 -2.99 -13.86 -29.40
C ALA A 442 -4.25 -13.94 -30.29
N GLY A 443 -4.44 -12.99 -31.21
CA GLY A 443 -5.68 -12.92 -32.01
C GLY A 443 -6.89 -12.47 -31.18
N HIS A 444 -6.69 -11.98 -29.96
CA HIS A 444 -7.75 -11.73 -28.99
C HIS A 444 -8.27 -10.29 -29.12
N LEU A 445 -9.26 -10.11 -30.00
CA LEU A 445 -9.89 -8.82 -30.24
C LEU A 445 -10.45 -8.18 -28.96
N GLN A 446 -10.97 -8.95 -28.00
CA GLN A 446 -11.45 -8.41 -26.72
C GLN A 446 -10.33 -7.82 -25.84
N GLN A 447 -9.18 -8.48 -25.73
CA GLN A 447 -8.05 -7.98 -24.96
C GLN A 447 -7.47 -6.71 -25.59
N PHE A 448 -7.34 -6.71 -26.92
CA PHE A 448 -6.94 -5.53 -27.68
C PHE A 448 -7.94 -4.37 -27.51
N SER A 449 -9.23 -4.63 -27.65
CA SER A 449 -10.28 -3.62 -27.52
C SER A 449 -10.37 -3.04 -26.10
N SER A 450 -10.05 -3.82 -25.05
CA SER A 450 -10.01 -3.31 -23.67
C SER A 450 -8.89 -2.30 -23.42
N SER A 451 -7.84 -2.30 -24.25
CA SER A 451 -6.74 -1.33 -24.18
C SER A 451 -7.02 -0.02 -24.94
N LEU A 452 -8.16 0.08 -25.63
CA LEU A 452 -8.54 1.25 -26.44
C LEU A 452 -9.79 1.92 -25.89
N VAL A 453 -9.84 3.26 -25.97
CA VAL A 453 -11.01 4.06 -25.56
C VAL A 453 -12.20 3.83 -26.51
N SER A 454 -11.93 3.56 -27.79
CA SER A 454 -12.95 3.21 -28.79
C SER A 454 -12.56 1.92 -29.52
N SER A 455 -13.43 0.91 -29.42
CA SER A 455 -13.23 -0.38 -30.09
C SER A 455 -13.69 -0.30 -31.55
N SER A 456 -12.77 -0.50 -32.48
CA SER A 456 -13.09 -0.78 -33.88
C SER A 456 -12.31 -2.01 -34.35
N ALA A 457 -13.01 -2.95 -34.99
CA ALA A 457 -12.38 -4.10 -35.64
C ALA A 457 -11.35 -3.66 -36.71
N GLY A 458 -11.54 -2.49 -37.31
CA GLY A 458 -10.62 -1.93 -38.31
C GLY A 458 -9.23 -1.59 -37.74
N TYR A 459 -9.12 -1.18 -36.48
CA TYR A 459 -7.82 -0.99 -35.84
C TYR A 459 -7.08 -2.30 -35.67
N PHE A 460 -7.79 -3.36 -35.26
CA PHE A 460 -7.21 -4.68 -35.04
C PHE A 460 -6.67 -5.27 -36.35
N GLU A 461 -7.47 -5.26 -37.42
CA GLU A 461 -7.06 -5.82 -38.72
C GLU A 461 -5.84 -5.11 -39.32
N THR A 462 -5.84 -3.77 -39.29
CA THR A 462 -4.73 -2.97 -39.81
C THR A 462 -3.45 -3.21 -39.02
N LEU A 463 -3.52 -3.16 -37.69
CA LEU A 463 -2.36 -3.36 -36.83
C LEU A 463 -1.86 -4.81 -36.83
N ALA A 464 -2.75 -5.81 -36.98
CA ALA A 464 -2.35 -7.19 -37.19
C ALA A 464 -1.58 -7.35 -38.51
N GLY A 465 -1.98 -6.63 -39.57
CA GLY A 465 -1.22 -6.55 -40.83
C GLY A 465 0.16 -5.95 -40.66
N VAL A 466 0.28 -4.83 -39.93
CA VAL A 466 1.58 -4.20 -39.62
C VAL A 466 2.45 -5.14 -38.77
N LYS A 467 1.88 -5.84 -37.78
CA LYS A 467 2.59 -6.84 -36.98
C LYS A 467 3.14 -7.99 -37.81
N GLN A 468 2.38 -8.48 -38.80
CA GLN A 468 2.86 -9.54 -39.71
C GLN A 468 4.08 -9.10 -40.52
N GLN A 469 4.18 -7.82 -40.88
CA GLN A 469 5.33 -7.27 -41.62
C GLN A 469 6.57 -7.14 -40.71
N VAL A 470 6.38 -6.76 -39.45
CA VAL A 470 7.45 -6.63 -38.44
C VAL A 470 7.92 -8.01 -37.93
N GLY A 471 7.05 -9.03 -37.99
CA GLY A 471 7.38 -10.40 -37.65
C GLY A 471 7.36 -10.65 -36.14
N ARG A 472 8.48 -11.15 -35.59
CA ARG A 472 8.57 -11.54 -34.17
C ARG A 472 8.81 -10.38 -33.21
N ASP A 473 9.24 -9.23 -33.71
CA ASP A 473 9.51 -8.07 -32.86
C ASP A 473 8.21 -7.36 -32.48
N LEU A 474 8.19 -6.72 -31.31
CA LEU A 474 7.05 -5.91 -30.85
C LEU A 474 6.95 -4.64 -31.70
N LEU A 475 5.73 -4.23 -32.02
CA LEU A 475 5.44 -2.93 -32.61
C LEU A 475 5.84 -1.83 -31.63
N THR A 476 6.47 -0.79 -32.17
CA THR A 476 6.80 0.43 -31.44
C THR A 476 5.58 1.34 -31.31
N TRP A 477 5.65 2.31 -30.40
CA TRP A 477 4.62 3.36 -30.25
C TRP A 477 4.32 4.06 -31.59
N ASN A 478 5.37 4.42 -32.35
CA ASN A 478 5.22 5.11 -33.64
C ASN A 478 4.44 4.26 -34.66
N GLN A 479 4.72 2.96 -34.73
CA GLN A 479 4.02 2.05 -35.64
C GLN A 479 2.56 1.86 -35.25
N LEU A 480 2.26 1.77 -33.95
CA LEU A 480 0.88 1.74 -33.46
C LEU A 480 0.15 3.05 -33.81
N GLN A 481 0.80 4.19 -33.57
CA GLN A 481 0.25 5.52 -33.86
C GLN A 481 -0.03 5.70 -35.36
N GLU A 482 0.89 5.30 -36.24
CA GLU A 482 0.71 5.33 -37.69
C GLU A 482 -0.46 4.46 -38.15
N GLY A 483 -0.56 3.23 -37.62
CA GLY A 483 -1.66 2.32 -37.95
C GLY A 483 -3.02 2.84 -37.50
N ILE A 484 -3.10 3.41 -36.29
CA ILE A 484 -4.32 4.05 -35.78
C ILE A 484 -4.67 5.28 -36.61
N ALA A 485 -3.69 6.12 -36.94
CA ALA A 485 -3.90 7.30 -37.77
C ALA A 485 -4.42 6.94 -39.17
N ALA A 486 -3.93 5.85 -39.76
CA ALA A 486 -4.41 5.35 -41.05
C ALA A 486 -5.88 4.94 -41.00
N VAL A 487 -6.30 4.19 -39.97
CA VAL A 487 -7.72 3.79 -39.80
C VAL A 487 -8.61 4.99 -39.54
N ASN A 488 -8.16 5.94 -38.71
CA ASN A 488 -8.88 7.18 -38.45
C ASN A 488 -9.03 8.02 -39.71
N GLY A 489 -7.98 8.11 -40.52
CA GLY A 489 -8.00 8.79 -41.82
C GLY A 489 -9.03 8.15 -42.75
N SER A 490 -8.97 6.82 -42.90
CA SER A 490 -9.92 6.07 -43.75
C SER A 490 -11.38 6.26 -43.31
N ALA A 491 -11.66 6.16 -42.01
CA ALA A 491 -13.01 6.36 -41.48
C ALA A 491 -13.51 7.80 -41.68
N GLN A 492 -12.62 8.78 -41.53
CA GLN A 492 -12.93 10.18 -41.80
C GLN A 492 -13.21 10.42 -43.28
N ASP A 493 -12.44 9.82 -44.18
CA ASP A 493 -12.63 9.90 -45.63
C ASP A 493 -13.96 9.29 -46.06
N GLU A 494 -14.31 8.10 -45.53
CA GLU A 494 -15.62 7.46 -45.75
C GLU A 494 -16.77 8.35 -45.28
N GLN A 495 -16.66 8.95 -44.09
CA GLN A 495 -17.69 9.84 -43.57
C GLN A 495 -17.84 11.11 -44.42
N GLN A 496 -16.72 11.70 -44.86
CA GLN A 496 -16.75 12.85 -45.78
C GLN A 496 -17.37 12.48 -47.14
N GLN A 497 -17.15 11.26 -47.62
CA GLN A 497 -17.76 10.76 -48.85
C GLN A 497 -19.27 10.56 -48.70
N LEU A 498 -19.74 10.02 -47.57
CA LEU A 498 -21.17 9.91 -47.26
C LEU A 498 -21.85 11.29 -47.17
N LEU A 499 -21.18 12.27 -46.56
CA LEU A 499 -21.68 13.65 -46.52
C LEU A 499 -21.75 14.27 -47.92
N ALA A 500 -20.76 14.06 -48.77
CA ALA A 500 -20.78 14.53 -50.16
C ALA A 500 -21.95 13.91 -50.94
N VAL A 501 -22.15 12.59 -50.82
CA VAL A 501 -23.29 11.88 -51.42
C VAL A 501 -24.64 12.41 -50.89
N SER A 502 -24.74 12.71 -49.59
CA SER A 502 -25.95 13.32 -49.01
C SER A 502 -26.22 14.72 -49.56
N LEU A 503 -25.18 15.56 -49.70
CA LEU A 503 -25.30 16.90 -50.28
C LEU A 503 -25.75 16.84 -51.74
N ILE A 504 -25.24 15.88 -52.51
CA ILE A 504 -25.66 15.65 -53.90
C ILE A 504 -27.13 15.23 -53.94
N ASN A 505 -27.55 14.27 -53.12
CA ASN A 505 -28.95 13.86 -53.05
C ASN A 505 -29.87 15.05 -52.68
N LYS A 506 -29.49 15.87 -51.70
CA LYS A 506 -30.23 17.10 -51.33
C LYS A 506 -30.28 18.10 -52.48
N ALA A 507 -29.17 18.31 -53.19
CA ALA A 507 -29.14 19.20 -54.35
C ALA A 507 -30.07 18.70 -55.47
N VAL A 508 -30.03 17.40 -55.78
CA VAL A 508 -30.93 16.75 -56.76
C VAL A 508 -32.40 16.82 -56.32
N MET A 509 -32.71 16.67 -55.03
CA MET A 509 -34.07 16.86 -54.49
C MET A 509 -34.55 18.29 -54.61
N SER A 510 -33.68 19.27 -54.35
CA SER A 510 -34.02 20.69 -54.44
C SER A 510 -34.08 21.22 -55.88
N GLY A 511 -33.59 20.46 -56.87
CA GLY A 511 -33.53 20.88 -58.26
C GLY A 511 -32.54 22.01 -58.53
N ASP A 512 -31.51 22.18 -57.68
CA ASP A 512 -30.55 23.29 -57.75
C ASP A 512 -29.24 22.86 -58.45
N PRO A 513 -28.97 23.31 -59.70
CA PRO A 513 -27.77 22.93 -60.44
C PRO A 513 -26.47 23.49 -59.83
N GLN A 514 -26.53 24.63 -59.14
CA GLN A 514 -25.34 25.28 -58.56
C GLN A 514 -24.89 24.54 -57.30
N ARG A 515 -25.84 24.19 -56.42
CA ARG A 515 -25.57 23.32 -55.26
C ARG A 515 -25.13 21.92 -55.66
N LEU A 516 -25.64 21.41 -56.78
CA LEU A 516 -25.22 20.12 -57.29
C LEU A 516 -23.76 20.13 -57.76
N ILE A 517 -23.36 21.15 -58.52
CA ILE A 517 -21.97 21.29 -58.96
C ILE A 517 -21.03 21.54 -57.79
N SER A 518 -21.41 22.37 -56.82
CA SER A 518 -20.55 22.60 -55.65
C SER A 518 -20.36 21.32 -54.83
N ALA A 519 -21.39 20.46 -54.72
CA ALA A 519 -21.29 19.17 -54.05
C ALA A 519 -20.47 18.13 -54.85
N LEU A 520 -20.61 18.10 -56.18
CA LEU A 520 -19.85 17.21 -57.07
C LEU A 520 -18.35 17.58 -57.15
N LEU A 521 -17.99 18.85 -56.96
CA LEU A 521 -16.61 19.33 -56.96
C LEU A 521 -15.90 19.14 -55.62
N LEU A 522 -16.58 18.62 -54.58
CA LEU A 522 -15.93 18.30 -53.31
C LEU A 522 -14.88 17.19 -53.53
N PRO A 523 -13.64 17.34 -53.02
CA PRO A 523 -12.61 16.30 -53.14
C PRO A 523 -13.04 14.94 -52.60
N SER A 524 -13.87 14.93 -51.56
CA SER A 524 -14.43 13.72 -50.93
C SER A 524 -15.52 13.03 -51.77
N CYS A 525 -16.00 13.65 -52.84
CA CYS A 525 -17.05 13.08 -53.68
C CYS A 525 -16.54 11.86 -54.48
N GLY A 526 -15.25 11.78 -54.79
CA GLY A 526 -14.68 10.68 -55.58
C GLY A 526 -15.26 10.55 -57.00
N VAL A 527 -15.71 11.66 -57.59
CA VAL A 527 -16.23 11.71 -58.96
C VAL A 527 -15.24 12.47 -59.84
N ASP A 528 -14.71 11.78 -60.86
CA ASP A 528 -13.74 12.36 -61.79
C ASP A 528 -14.44 13.11 -62.95
N GLU A 529 -13.69 14.03 -63.57
CA GLU A 529 -14.10 14.76 -64.80
C GLU A 529 -15.38 15.62 -64.68
N VAL A 530 -15.69 16.14 -63.49
CA VAL A 530 -16.85 17.03 -63.31
C VAL A 530 -16.65 18.35 -64.07
N SER A 531 -17.56 18.65 -65.00
CA SER A 531 -17.57 19.87 -65.81
C SER A 531 -18.73 20.79 -65.40
N PRO A 532 -18.46 22.02 -64.92
CA PRO A 532 -19.52 22.97 -64.55
C PRO A 532 -20.48 23.30 -65.70
N ALA A 533 -20.03 23.20 -66.96
CA ALA A 533 -20.87 23.41 -68.14
C ALA A 533 -22.00 22.36 -68.29
N ASN A 534 -21.85 21.20 -67.65
CA ASN A 534 -22.82 20.11 -67.68
C ASN A 534 -23.78 20.11 -66.48
N ALA A 535 -23.78 21.14 -65.63
CA ALA A 535 -24.58 21.23 -64.40
C ALA A 535 -26.05 20.80 -64.58
N CYS A 536 -26.74 21.36 -65.57
CA CYS A 536 -28.14 21.05 -65.85
C CYS A 536 -28.32 19.59 -66.32
N LYS A 537 -27.37 19.06 -67.11
CA LYS A 537 -27.42 17.69 -67.61
C LYS A 537 -27.18 16.67 -66.51
N TYR A 538 -26.24 16.94 -65.59
CA TYR A 538 -26.07 16.14 -64.38
C TYR A 538 -27.35 16.10 -63.57
N LEU A 539 -27.99 17.26 -63.35
CA LEU A 539 -29.23 17.34 -62.59
C LEU A 539 -30.35 16.52 -63.22
N THR A 540 -30.54 16.60 -64.54
CA THR A 540 -31.56 15.81 -65.26
C THR A 540 -31.30 14.31 -65.14
N LEU A 541 -30.08 13.85 -65.41
CA LEU A 541 -29.74 12.43 -65.40
C LEU A 541 -29.75 11.83 -63.99
N LEU A 542 -29.27 12.56 -62.99
CA LEU A 542 -29.35 12.14 -61.58
C LEU A 542 -30.80 12.10 -61.09
N SER A 543 -31.63 13.07 -61.46
CA SER A 543 -33.07 13.07 -61.11
C SER A 543 -33.79 11.88 -61.74
N GLN A 544 -33.47 11.56 -63.00
CA GLN A 544 -34.01 10.40 -63.70
C GLN A 544 -33.54 9.09 -63.07
N ALA A 545 -32.24 8.96 -62.76
CA ALA A 545 -31.68 7.80 -62.09
C ALA A 545 -32.37 7.55 -60.73
N ARG A 546 -32.65 8.62 -59.98
CA ARG A 546 -33.37 8.52 -58.70
C ARG A 546 -34.81 8.03 -58.89
N GLN A 547 -35.52 8.56 -59.89
CA GLN A 547 -36.90 8.13 -60.19
C GLN A 547 -36.96 6.66 -60.61
N ILE A 548 -36.00 6.19 -61.41
CA ILE A 548 -35.89 4.78 -61.78
C ILE A 548 -35.65 3.92 -60.54
N LYS A 549 -34.72 4.34 -59.67
CA LYS A 549 -34.39 3.62 -58.44
C LYS A 549 -35.58 3.51 -57.48
N ALA A 550 -36.34 4.60 -57.30
CA ALA A 550 -37.57 4.63 -56.52
C ALA A 550 -38.67 3.68 -57.06
N GLN A 551 -38.72 3.46 -58.38
CA GLN A 551 -39.69 2.56 -59.01
C GLN A 551 -39.29 1.07 -58.93
N VAL A 552 -37.99 0.78 -58.84
CA VAL A 552 -37.44 -0.59 -58.83
C VAL A 552 -37.40 -1.19 -57.41
N THR A 553 -37.35 -0.35 -56.36
CA THR A 553 -37.41 -0.84 -54.96
C THR A 553 -38.77 -1.46 -54.63
N VAL A 554 -38.76 -2.63 -53.96
CA VAL A 554 -39.92 -3.50 -53.65
C VAL A 554 -41.07 -2.77 -52.92
N SER A 555 -40.78 -1.65 -52.23
CA SER A 555 -41.73 -0.85 -51.47
C SER A 555 -42.21 0.45 -52.15
N ARG A 556 -41.77 0.77 -53.39
CA ARG A 556 -41.99 2.10 -54.04
C ARG A 556 -41.70 3.24 -53.08
N ASP A 557 -40.46 3.33 -52.60
CA ASP A 557 -40.05 4.34 -51.64
C ASP A 557 -39.81 5.71 -52.32
N PRO A 558 -40.59 6.77 -52.01
CA PRO A 558 -40.36 8.12 -52.52
C PRO A 558 -39.03 8.72 -52.04
N GLY A 559 -38.42 8.16 -50.98
CA GLY A 559 -37.17 8.60 -50.36
C GLY A 559 -35.91 7.93 -50.89
N ALA A 560 -35.98 7.17 -51.99
CA ALA A 560 -34.80 6.45 -52.52
C ALA A 560 -33.63 7.40 -52.86
N GLU A 561 -32.50 7.23 -52.16
CA GLU A 561 -31.28 8.00 -52.37
C GLU A 561 -30.35 7.36 -53.42
N LEU A 562 -29.58 8.17 -54.13
CA LEU A 562 -28.52 7.75 -55.04
C LEU A 562 -27.27 7.38 -54.24
N TRP A 563 -26.64 6.26 -54.58
CA TRP A 563 -25.33 5.89 -54.05
C TRP A 563 -24.22 6.45 -54.94
N LEU A 564 -22.98 6.44 -54.45
CA LEU A 564 -21.82 6.94 -55.17
C LEU A 564 -21.70 6.37 -56.60
N ALA A 565 -21.91 5.06 -56.77
CA ALA A 565 -21.84 4.40 -58.08
C ALA A 565 -22.90 4.95 -59.07
N ASP A 566 -24.11 5.24 -58.59
CA ASP A 566 -25.17 5.85 -59.41
C ASP A 566 -24.77 7.26 -59.86
N ILE A 567 -24.15 8.02 -58.95
CA ILE A 567 -23.70 9.39 -59.19
C ILE A 567 -22.56 9.41 -60.22
N GLN A 568 -21.54 8.57 -60.02
CA GLN A 568 -20.41 8.43 -60.94
C GLN A 568 -20.87 8.05 -62.34
N GLU A 569 -21.79 7.08 -62.45
CA GLU A 569 -22.32 6.63 -63.73
C GLU A 569 -23.12 7.75 -64.44
N ALA A 570 -23.99 8.46 -63.72
CA ALA A 570 -24.76 9.56 -64.28
C ALA A 570 -23.87 10.72 -64.76
N VAL A 571 -22.83 11.06 -64.01
CA VAL A 571 -21.85 12.10 -64.40
C VAL A 571 -21.05 11.65 -65.63
N ARG A 572 -20.59 10.40 -65.66
CA ARG A 572 -19.89 9.81 -66.81
C ARG A 572 -20.76 9.84 -68.06
N MET A 573 -22.03 9.43 -67.97
CA MET A 573 -22.96 9.47 -69.10
C MET A 573 -23.21 10.90 -69.59
N ALA A 574 -23.43 11.84 -68.69
CA ALA A 574 -23.65 13.26 -69.04
C ALA A 574 -22.46 13.87 -69.78
N ASN A 575 -21.24 13.53 -69.35
CA ASN A 575 -20.00 13.95 -70.00
C ASN A 575 -19.86 13.34 -71.39
N GLN A 576 -20.08 12.03 -71.53
CA GLN A 576 -20.01 11.35 -72.83
C GLN A 576 -21.04 11.87 -73.83
N GLN A 577 -22.28 12.11 -73.38
CA GLN A 577 -23.33 12.69 -74.22
C GLN A 577 -22.97 14.11 -74.68
N SER A 578 -22.40 14.93 -73.79
CA SER A 578 -21.98 16.30 -74.13
C SER A 578 -20.81 16.32 -75.11
N GLN A 579 -19.83 15.43 -74.93
CA GLN A 579 -18.73 15.27 -75.89
C GLN A 579 -19.21 14.77 -77.26
N ARG A 580 -20.19 13.85 -77.31
CA ARG A 580 -20.80 13.39 -78.56
C ARG A 580 -21.57 14.51 -79.27
N ALA A 581 -22.33 15.32 -78.52
CA ALA A 581 -23.06 16.45 -79.06
C ALA A 581 -22.11 17.51 -79.67
N LEU A 582 -21.02 17.84 -78.98
CA LEU A 582 -19.99 18.76 -79.48
C LEU A 582 -19.30 18.22 -80.76
N LYS A 583 -19.06 16.91 -80.84
CA LYS A 583 -18.54 16.26 -82.05
C LYS A 583 -19.53 16.35 -83.21
N CYS A 584 -20.83 16.21 -82.97
CA CYS A 584 -21.86 16.38 -84.00
C CYS A 584 -22.04 17.84 -84.44
N GLU A 585 -22.00 18.82 -83.52
CA GLU A 585 -22.05 20.26 -83.87
C GLU A 585 -20.86 20.68 -84.74
N SER A 586 -19.66 20.17 -84.44
CA SER A 586 -18.47 20.41 -85.28
C SER A 586 -18.56 19.78 -86.68
N GLN A 587 -19.50 18.84 -86.91
CA GLN A 587 -19.77 18.23 -88.22
C GLN A 587 -20.90 18.94 -89.00
N ILE A 588 -21.71 19.78 -88.34
CA ILE A 588 -22.86 20.48 -88.96
C ILE A 588 -22.48 21.91 -89.43
N HIS A 589 -21.33 22.46 -89.01
CA HIS A 589 -20.79 23.72 -89.54
C HIS A 589 -19.91 23.53 -90.79
N LEU A 590 -20.57 23.33 -91.93
CA LEU A 590 -20.22 23.78 -93.29
C LEU A 590 -21.57 23.98 -93.99
N PRO A 591 -21.84 25.03 -94.80
CA PRO A 591 -20.94 25.56 -95.84
C PRO A 591 -21.12 27.07 -96.19
N ALA A 592 -20.50 27.47 -97.31
CA ALA A 592 -20.93 28.48 -98.30
C ALA A 592 -20.14 29.80 -98.42
N GLN A 593 -19.62 29.95 -99.64
CA GLN A 593 -18.93 31.07 -100.28
C GLN A 593 -19.75 32.38 -100.23
N VAL A 594 -19.06 33.54 -100.23
CA VAL A 594 -19.32 34.72 -101.10
C VAL A 594 -18.26 35.82 -100.85
N THR A 595 -17.51 36.09 -101.93
CA THR A 595 -16.85 37.34 -102.41
C THR A 595 -15.99 38.25 -101.51
N THR A 596 -14.72 38.32 -101.93
CA THR A 596 -13.64 39.36 -101.92
C THR A 596 -14.06 40.85 -102.07
N PRO A 597 -13.14 41.88 -102.03
CA PRO A 597 -11.65 41.87 -101.94
C PRO A 597 -10.96 42.97 -101.03
N VAL A 598 -9.62 42.93 -101.01
CA VAL A 598 -8.60 43.96 -100.64
C VAL A 598 -8.38 44.18 -99.13
N GLN A 599 -7.20 44.07 -98.49
CA GLN A 599 -5.82 44.42 -98.85
C GLN A 599 -4.78 43.56 -98.11
N PHE A 600 -3.81 43.04 -98.89
CA PHE A 600 -2.35 43.11 -98.67
C PHE A 600 -1.81 42.95 -97.22
N LEU A 601 -1.06 41.90 -96.91
CA LEU A 601 0.33 41.78 -97.33
C LEU A 601 0.77 40.33 -97.51
N SER A 602 1.16 40.04 -98.74
CA SER A 602 2.03 38.95 -99.15
C SER A 602 3.40 39.03 -98.48
N MET A 603 3.88 37.93 -97.91
CA MET A 603 5.18 37.43 -98.35
C MET A 603 5.19 35.91 -98.40
N TRP A 604 5.16 35.48 -99.65
CA TRP A 604 5.17 34.16 -100.20
C TRP A 604 6.48 33.42 -99.86
N VAL A 605 6.34 32.17 -99.42
CA VAL A 605 6.97 30.98 -100.03
C VAL A 605 8.50 30.93 -100.10
N ARG A 606 9.05 29.94 -99.42
CA ARG A 606 9.82 28.85 -100.05
C ARG A 606 9.80 27.64 -99.12
N ASN A 607 9.11 26.58 -99.55
CA ASN A 607 9.71 25.36 -100.10
C ASN A 607 10.28 24.46 -99.00
N ASP A 608 10.07 23.17 -98.94
CA ASP A 608 9.22 22.24 -99.69
C ASP A 608 9.39 20.90 -98.93
N GLN A 609 8.41 20.02 -99.05
CA GLN A 609 8.56 18.57 -98.99
C GLN A 609 9.05 17.87 -97.70
N ARG A 610 8.08 17.23 -97.02
CA ARG A 610 7.73 15.79 -97.13
C ARG A 610 7.45 15.15 -95.77
N LEU A 611 6.23 14.61 -95.69
CA LEU A 611 5.83 13.29 -95.19
C LEU A 611 6.54 12.74 -93.93
N ASP A 612 5.85 12.16 -92.96
CA ASP A 612 4.43 11.99 -92.71
C ASP A 612 4.33 11.47 -91.28
N ARG A 613 3.17 11.76 -90.70
CA ARG A 613 2.46 11.04 -89.66
C ARG A 613 3.18 10.09 -88.70
N HIS A 614 2.83 10.41 -87.47
CA HIS A 614 2.24 9.50 -86.48
C HIS A 614 3.17 8.86 -85.50
N ARG A 615 2.96 9.34 -84.26
CA ARG A 615 2.81 8.52 -83.05
C ARG A 615 4.14 7.92 -82.61
N LEU A 616 4.57 8.08 -81.38
CA LEU A 616 3.83 8.07 -80.14
C LEU A 616 4.90 8.35 -79.07
N CYS A 617 4.47 8.87 -77.92
CA CYS A 617 5.22 8.87 -76.66
C CYS A 617 6.23 10.02 -76.46
N LEU A 618 6.04 10.70 -75.31
CA LEU A 618 6.88 11.72 -74.69
C LEU A 618 6.70 13.18 -75.13
N MET A 619 5.42 13.57 -75.21
CA MET A 619 5.01 14.85 -74.63
C MET A 619 4.91 14.64 -73.09
N ILE A 620 5.30 15.65 -72.31
CA ILE A 620 5.06 15.79 -70.85
C ILE A 620 6.15 15.22 -69.91
N PHE A 621 7.42 15.64 -70.04
CA PHE A 621 8.41 15.39 -68.96
C PHE A 621 9.43 16.49 -68.63
N VAL A 622 9.41 17.69 -69.26
CA VAL A 622 10.51 18.68 -69.05
C VAL A 622 10.05 20.15 -68.88
N ILE A 623 8.77 20.42 -68.61
CA ILE A 623 8.29 21.81 -68.38
C ILE A 623 7.59 21.95 -67.02
N ILE A 624 8.18 21.45 -65.93
CA ILE A 624 7.97 21.99 -64.56
C ILE A 624 9.27 21.78 -63.76
N ALA A 625 10.39 22.20 -64.34
CA ALA A 625 11.70 22.15 -63.69
C ALA A 625 12.56 23.37 -64.05
N THR A 626 11.99 24.57 -64.08
CA THR A 626 12.73 25.85 -64.05
C THR A 626 11.76 27.02 -64.00
N HIS A 627 11.08 27.25 -62.86
CA HIS A 627 10.62 28.59 -62.45
C HIS A 627 10.06 28.55 -61.02
N LEU A 628 10.95 28.68 -60.02
CA LEU A 628 10.80 29.48 -58.78
C LEU A 628 11.78 29.00 -57.70
N ARG A 629 13.03 29.44 -57.85
CA ARG A 629 13.94 29.71 -56.71
C ARG A 629 13.78 31.19 -56.36
N ARG A 630 13.73 31.48 -55.06
CA ARG A 630 14.00 32.76 -54.35
C ARG A 630 12.85 33.77 -54.19
N PHE A 631 12.58 34.05 -52.90
CA PHE A 631 12.17 35.27 -52.18
C PHE A 631 11.17 34.82 -51.09
N VAL A 632 11.41 34.86 -49.76
CA VAL A 632 11.67 35.98 -48.83
C VAL A 632 12.05 35.33 -47.47
N SER A 633 13.25 35.55 -46.91
CA SER A 633 13.64 36.52 -45.85
C SER A 633 13.42 36.06 -44.41
N ASP A 634 14.51 36.14 -43.67
CA ASP A 634 14.65 36.36 -42.23
C ASP A 634 13.57 37.26 -41.59
N GLY A 635 13.26 36.92 -40.33
CA GLY A 635 13.45 37.86 -39.21
C GLY A 635 12.23 38.63 -38.71
N GLY A 636 11.84 38.37 -37.46
CA GLY A 636 10.99 39.29 -36.69
C GLY A 636 10.48 38.74 -35.36
N ARG A 637 11.09 39.19 -34.26
CA ARG A 637 10.58 39.08 -32.88
C ARG A 637 9.24 39.81 -32.71
N LEU A 638 8.26 39.17 -32.08
CA LEU A 638 7.66 39.49 -30.77
C LEU A 638 6.58 38.47 -30.46
#